data_AF-A0A174C1Y2-F1
#
_entry.id   AF-A0A174C1Y2-F1
#
_cell.length_a   1.000
_cell.length_b   1.000
_cell.length_c   1.000
_cell.angle_alpha   90.00
_cell.angle_beta   90.00
_cell.angle_gamma   90.00
#
_symmetry.space_group_name_H-M   'P 1'
#
loop_
_entity.id
_entity.type
_entity.pdbx_description
1 polymer ?
#
loop_
_entity_poly.entity_id
_entity_poly.type
_entity_poly.pdbx_seq_one_letter_code
_entity_poly.pdbx_strand_id
1 'polypeptide(L)'
;MNTEMKNRVLELLDNYHKRARLIALLRYELAHPARVTEKDLIGAMNFAHQEGLGRPEGHISNKTLYIALNYQDRAKQLNAETFHEISAQLLELEQEQDRLNYYLSLLEPRQEQVLRKAYLEKAPQEQVARELGVSVRRVQDIKAKAIDALAEMYAFTAKLN
;
A
#
# COMPACT_ATOMS: atom_id res chain seq x y z
N MET A 1 -10.07 -24.87 4.01
CA MET A 1 -9.63 -23.83 4.98
C MET A 1 -8.13 -23.76 5.14
N ASN A 2 -7.40 -24.82 5.53
CA ASN A 2 -5.95 -24.72 5.77
C ASN A 2 -5.15 -24.35 4.50
N THR A 3 -5.41 -24.99 3.35
CA THR A 3 -4.68 -24.70 2.09
C THR A 3 -4.86 -23.27 1.58
N GLU A 4 -6.07 -22.72 1.69
CA GLU A 4 -6.36 -21.34 1.28
C GLU A 4 -5.61 -20.33 2.15
N MET A 5 -5.59 -20.55 3.47
CA MET A 5 -4.85 -19.69 4.41
C MET A 5 -3.34 -19.80 4.21
N LYS A 6 -2.82 -20.99 3.89
CA LYS A 6 -1.41 -21.16 3.51
C LYS A 6 -1.07 -20.37 2.24
N ASN A 7 -1.92 -20.42 1.21
CA ASN A 7 -1.72 -19.65 -0.01
C ASN A 7 -1.72 -18.14 0.27
N ARG A 8 -2.66 -17.66 1.09
CA ARG A 8 -2.68 -16.26 1.53
C ARG A 8 -1.38 -15.88 2.24
N VAL A 9 -0.91 -16.69 3.18
CA VAL A 9 0.37 -16.43 3.89
C VAL A 9 1.55 -16.38 2.92
N LEU A 10 1.61 -17.30 1.95
CA LEU A 10 2.64 -17.31 0.93
C LEU A 10 2.60 -16.02 0.09
N GLU A 11 1.42 -15.60 -0.37
CA GLU A 11 1.27 -14.33 -1.11
C GLU A 11 1.69 -13.11 -0.28
N LEU A 12 1.37 -13.10 1.02
CA LEU A 12 1.76 -12.03 1.93
C LEU A 12 3.27 -11.94 2.14
N LEU A 13 3.94 -13.08 2.21
CA LEU A 13 5.39 -13.19 2.33
C LEU A 13 6.11 -12.85 1.02
N ASP A 14 5.59 -13.31 -0.13
CA ASP A 14 6.16 -13.02 -1.45
C ASP A 14 6.04 -11.54 -1.82
N ASN A 15 4.90 -10.93 -1.51
CA ASN A 15 4.63 -9.52 -1.77
C ASN A 15 5.15 -8.57 -0.67
N TYR A 16 5.85 -9.08 0.35
CA TYR A 16 6.35 -8.28 1.49
C TYR A 16 7.04 -6.99 1.05
N HIS A 17 8.07 -7.10 0.19
CA HIS A 17 8.83 -5.93 -0.26
C HIS A 17 8.04 -5.00 -1.19
N LYS A 18 7.11 -5.57 -1.97
CA LYS A 18 6.24 -4.78 -2.85
C LYS A 18 5.32 -3.89 -2.00
N ARG A 19 4.70 -4.47 -0.97
CA ARG A 19 3.85 -3.73 -0.01
C ARG A 19 4.67 -2.71 0.78
N ALA A 20 5.84 -3.09 1.30
CA ALA A 20 6.72 -2.17 2.01
C ALA A 20 7.15 -0.97 1.14
N ARG A 21 7.47 -1.20 -0.14
CA ARG A 21 7.76 -0.14 -1.11
C ARG A 21 6.54 0.76 -1.34
N LEU A 22 5.36 0.17 -1.52
CA LEU A 22 4.14 0.94 -1.75
C LEU A 22 3.78 1.81 -0.53
N ILE A 23 3.89 1.27 0.68
CA ILE A 23 3.75 2.02 1.94
C ILE A 23 4.70 3.22 1.97
N ALA A 24 5.98 3.00 1.64
CA ALA A 24 6.98 4.08 1.62
C ALA A 24 6.64 5.18 0.60
N LEU A 25 6.16 4.80 -0.59
CA LEU A 25 5.73 5.74 -1.63
C LEU A 25 4.51 6.54 -1.17
N LEU A 26 3.46 5.89 -0.67
CA LEU A 26 2.25 6.57 -0.22
C LEU A 26 2.53 7.51 0.97
N ARG A 27 3.39 7.11 1.91
CA ARG A 27 3.87 8.00 3.00
C ARG A 27 4.58 9.23 2.44
N TYR A 28 5.40 9.07 1.42
CA TYR A 28 6.08 10.19 0.77
C TYR A 28 5.09 11.15 0.10
N GLU A 29 4.13 10.63 -0.65
CA GLU A 29 3.09 11.43 -1.32
C GLU A 29 2.21 12.19 -0.31
N LEU A 30 1.86 11.58 0.83
CA LEU A 30 1.13 12.28 1.90
C LEU A 30 1.95 13.37 2.56
N ALA A 31 3.26 13.17 2.71
CA ALA A 31 4.17 14.18 3.24
C ALA A 31 4.44 15.32 2.24
N HIS A 32 4.36 15.04 0.94
CA HIS A 32 4.66 15.98 -0.15
C HIS A 32 3.52 16.02 -1.20
N PRO A 33 2.30 16.41 -0.82
CA PRO A 33 1.15 16.30 -1.71
C PRO A 33 1.28 17.26 -2.89
N ALA A 34 1.23 16.71 -4.11
CA ALA A 34 1.07 17.49 -5.34
C ALA A 34 -0.35 18.06 -5.40
N ARG A 35 -0.53 19.31 -4.96
CA ARG A 35 -1.84 19.95 -4.90
C ARG A 35 -2.27 20.45 -6.28
N VAL A 36 -3.47 20.09 -6.69
CA VAL A 36 -4.18 20.72 -7.80
C VAL A 36 -4.45 22.17 -7.41
N THR A 37 -3.97 23.10 -8.23
CA THR A 37 -4.25 24.52 -8.05
C THR A 37 -5.44 24.95 -8.90
N GLU A 38 -6.00 26.13 -8.58
CA GLU A 38 -7.04 26.75 -9.40
C GLU A 38 -6.59 26.91 -10.87
N LYS A 39 -5.31 27.27 -11.09
CA LYS A 39 -4.74 27.44 -12.43
C LYS A 39 -4.70 26.13 -13.22
N ASP A 40 -4.42 25.02 -12.54
CA ASP A 40 -4.40 23.69 -13.17
C ASP A 40 -5.81 23.28 -13.62
N LEU A 41 -6.84 23.57 -12.80
CA LEU A 41 -8.24 23.33 -13.16
C LEU A 41 -8.72 24.21 -14.31
N ILE A 42 -8.41 25.50 -14.29
CA ILE A 42 -8.76 26.43 -15.38
C ILE A 42 -8.10 25.97 -16.67
N GLY A 43 -6.82 25.58 -16.62
CA GLY A 43 -6.10 24.99 -17.75
C GLY A 43 -6.80 23.75 -18.30
N ALA A 44 -7.00 22.73 -17.45
CA ALA A 44 -7.64 21.47 -17.86
C ALA A 44 -9.04 21.67 -18.47
N MET A 45 -9.86 22.55 -17.89
CA MET A 45 -11.20 22.85 -18.40
C MET A 45 -11.19 23.61 -19.73
N ASN A 46 -10.23 24.53 -19.92
CA ASN A 46 -10.07 25.25 -21.19
C ASN A 46 -9.66 24.30 -22.34
N PHE A 47 -8.85 23.26 -22.05
CA PHE A 47 -8.51 22.24 -23.05
C PHE A 47 -9.64 21.23 -23.30
N ALA A 48 -10.54 21.03 -22.33
CA ALA A 48 -11.75 20.21 -22.52
C ALA A 48 -12.86 20.93 -23.30
N HIS A 49 -12.83 22.26 -23.39
CA HIS A 49 -13.88 23.11 -23.99
C HIS A 49 -13.54 23.70 -25.38
N GLN A 50 -12.64 23.10 -26.16
CA GLN A 50 -12.42 23.53 -27.55
C GLN A 50 -13.54 23.07 -28.51
N GLU A 51 -14.78 23.49 -28.24
CA GLU A 51 -15.79 23.72 -29.27
C GLU A 51 -16.53 25.03 -28.98
N GLY A 52 -16.10 26.09 -29.67
CA GLY A 52 -17.01 27.14 -30.12
C GLY A 52 -17.15 28.41 -29.27
N LEU A 53 -16.94 29.51 -29.99
CA LEU A 53 -17.60 30.82 -29.87
C LEU A 53 -16.84 31.95 -29.16
N GLY A 54 -16.75 33.05 -29.92
CA GLY A 54 -15.91 34.22 -29.68
C GLY A 54 -16.35 35.09 -28.51
N ARG A 55 -15.38 35.89 -28.04
CA ARG A 55 -15.46 36.75 -26.86
C ARG A 55 -15.91 38.16 -27.25
N PRO A 56 -16.94 38.75 -26.61
CA PRO A 56 -17.11 40.19 -26.61
C PRO A 56 -16.25 40.82 -25.49
N GLU A 57 -15.66 41.99 -25.77
CA GLU A 57 -14.97 42.82 -24.80
C GLU A 57 -15.94 43.49 -23.81
N GLY A 58 -15.48 43.73 -22.58
CA GLY A 58 -16.09 44.68 -21.64
C GLY A 58 -16.53 44.08 -20.31
N HIS A 59 -15.86 44.51 -19.24
CA HIS A 59 -16.18 44.38 -17.81
C HIS A 59 -15.98 43.02 -17.11
N ILE A 60 -15.12 43.03 -16.08
CA ILE A 60 -15.01 41.97 -15.08
C ILE A 60 -16.26 42.04 -14.18
N SER A 61 -17.21 41.13 -14.41
CA SER A 61 -18.45 41.04 -13.63
C SER A 61 -18.22 40.26 -12.33
N ASN A 62 -19.08 40.45 -11.31
CA ASN A 62 -19.12 39.60 -10.10
C ASN A 62 -19.17 38.09 -10.43
N LYS A 63 -19.67 37.74 -11.63
CA LYS A 63 -19.66 36.37 -12.16
C LYS A 63 -18.26 35.80 -12.28
N THR A 64 -17.24 36.60 -12.62
CA THR A 64 -15.84 36.17 -12.68
C THR A 64 -15.29 35.78 -11.31
N LEU A 65 -15.62 36.55 -10.26
CA LEU A 65 -15.26 36.22 -8.88
C LEU A 65 -15.95 34.93 -8.40
N TYR A 66 -17.24 34.77 -8.68
CA TYR A 66 -17.99 33.56 -8.33
C TYR A 66 -17.45 32.30 -9.05
N ILE A 67 -17.04 32.44 -10.31
CA ILE A 67 -16.40 31.38 -11.08
C ILE A 67 -15.04 31.00 -10.49
N ALA A 68 -14.19 31.97 -10.13
CA ALA A 68 -12.90 31.71 -9.49
C ALA A 68 -13.04 31.02 -8.13
N LEU A 69 -13.99 31.47 -7.29
CA LEU A 69 -14.32 30.82 -6.01
C LEU A 69 -14.76 29.36 -6.21
N ASN A 70 -15.56 29.09 -7.24
CA ASN A 70 -15.98 27.72 -7.58
C ASN A 70 -14.77 26.84 -7.96
N TYR A 71 -13.84 27.33 -8.78
CA TYR A 71 -12.61 26.59 -9.11
C TYR A 71 -11.71 26.38 -7.89
N GLN A 72 -11.60 27.36 -7.00
CA GLN A 72 -10.83 27.23 -5.77
C GLN A 72 -11.43 26.14 -4.86
N ASP A 73 -12.74 26.13 -4.68
CA ASP A 73 -13.43 25.13 -3.87
C ASP A 73 -13.36 23.74 -4.52
N ARG A 74 -13.45 23.66 -5.84
CA ARG A 74 -13.26 22.42 -6.59
C ARG A 74 -11.83 21.87 -6.44
N ALA A 75 -10.81 22.74 -6.48
CA ALA A 75 -9.42 22.34 -6.27
C ALA A 75 -9.20 21.81 -4.84
N LYS A 76 -9.75 22.50 -3.84
CA LYS A 76 -9.71 22.02 -2.44
C LYS A 76 -10.38 20.67 -2.28
N GLN A 77 -11.56 20.48 -2.88
CA GLN A 77 -12.29 19.24 -2.83
C GLN A 77 -11.48 18.08 -3.44
N LEU A 78 -10.94 18.25 -4.65
CA LEU A 78 -10.13 17.22 -5.30
C LEU A 78 -8.89 16.86 -4.48
N ASN A 79 -8.19 17.86 -3.95
CA ASN A 79 -7.03 17.63 -3.08
C ASN A 79 -7.40 16.85 -1.81
N ALA A 80 -8.56 17.14 -1.21
CA ALA A 80 -9.04 16.41 -0.04
C ALA A 80 -9.44 14.98 -0.38
N GLU A 81 -10.14 14.76 -1.50
CA GLU A 81 -10.50 13.43 -2.01
C GLU A 81 -9.25 12.58 -2.25
N THR A 82 -8.26 13.11 -2.99
CA THR A 82 -6.97 12.42 -3.22
C THR A 82 -6.25 12.11 -1.91
N PHE A 83 -6.22 13.05 -0.96
CA PHE A 83 -5.60 12.82 0.34
C PHE A 83 -6.30 11.68 1.11
N HIS A 84 -7.63 11.66 1.11
CA HIS A 84 -8.41 10.61 1.77
C HIS A 84 -8.18 9.24 1.11
N GLU A 85 -8.16 9.16 -0.21
CA GLU A 85 -7.90 7.92 -0.95
C GLU A 85 -6.51 7.35 -0.64
N ILE A 86 -5.46 8.19 -0.70
CA ILE A 86 -4.10 7.77 -0.38
C ILE A 86 -4.00 7.31 1.07
N SER A 87 -4.64 8.05 2.00
CA SER A 87 -4.63 7.71 3.43
C SER A 87 -5.33 6.39 3.71
N ALA A 88 -6.47 6.11 3.07
CA ALA A 88 -7.20 4.87 3.23
C ALA A 88 -6.38 3.67 2.71
N GLN A 89 -5.81 3.78 1.51
CA GLN A 89 -4.95 2.74 0.95
C GLN A 89 -3.71 2.49 1.82
N LEU A 90 -3.10 3.56 2.33
CA LEU A 90 -1.94 3.44 3.22
C LEU A 90 -2.30 2.68 4.50
N LEU A 91 -3.42 3.01 5.13
CA LEU A 91 -3.88 2.37 6.36
C LEU A 91 -4.07 0.86 6.16
N GLU A 92 -4.71 0.43 5.08
CA GLU A 92 -4.92 -0.99 4.78
C GLU A 92 -3.60 -1.74 4.61
N LEU A 93 -2.67 -1.15 3.85
CA LEU A 93 -1.36 -1.76 3.59
C LEU A 93 -0.51 -1.83 4.86
N GLU A 94 -0.49 -0.76 5.66
CA GLU A 94 0.22 -0.73 6.95
C GLU A 94 -0.33 -1.78 7.90
N GLN A 95 -1.65 -1.86 8.05
CA GLN A 95 -2.27 -2.87 8.91
C GLN A 95 -1.92 -4.30 8.49
N GLU A 96 -1.97 -4.63 7.19
CA GLU A 96 -1.63 -5.97 6.73
C GLU A 96 -0.12 -6.27 6.89
N GLN A 97 0.73 -5.26 6.68
CA GLN A 97 2.17 -5.36 6.85
C GLN A 97 2.57 -5.55 8.32
N ASP A 98 1.96 -4.79 9.22
CA ASP A 98 2.19 -4.84 10.66
C ASP A 98 1.65 -6.13 11.26
N ARG A 99 0.47 -6.58 10.83
CA ARG A 99 -0.08 -7.88 11.23
C ARG A 99 0.87 -9.02 10.86
N LEU A 100 1.39 -9.04 9.64
CA LEU A 100 2.35 -10.06 9.22
C LEU A 100 3.62 -10.01 10.07
N ASN A 101 4.17 -8.81 10.30
CA ASN A 101 5.37 -8.63 11.14
C ASN A 101 5.12 -9.12 12.58
N TYR A 102 3.95 -8.83 13.13
CA TYR A 102 3.55 -9.28 14.46
C TYR A 102 3.41 -10.81 14.52
N TYR A 103 2.72 -11.43 13.57
CA TYR A 103 2.57 -12.89 13.55
C TYR A 103 3.89 -13.61 13.34
N LEU A 104 4.80 -13.05 12.53
CA LEU A 104 6.16 -13.56 12.41
C LEU A 104 6.88 -13.57 13.77
N SER A 105 6.72 -12.53 14.58
CA SER A 105 7.32 -12.44 15.92
C SER A 105 6.72 -13.39 16.96
N LEU A 106 5.54 -13.96 16.69
CA LEU A 106 4.89 -14.95 17.56
C LEU A 106 5.31 -16.40 17.24
N LEU A 107 6.02 -16.63 16.14
CA LEU A 107 6.52 -17.95 15.79
C LEU A 107 7.63 -18.40 16.74
N GLU A 108 7.89 -19.71 16.79
CA GLU A 108 9.09 -20.21 17.46
C GLU A 108 10.35 -19.54 16.86
N PRO A 109 11.38 -19.19 17.66
CA PRO A 109 12.51 -18.37 17.19
C PRO A 109 13.19 -18.91 15.92
N ARG A 110 13.33 -20.23 15.79
CA ARG A 110 13.89 -20.87 14.59
C ARG A 110 12.99 -20.75 13.36
N GLN A 111 11.68 -20.80 13.55
CA GLN A 111 10.69 -20.66 12.48
C GLN A 111 10.67 -19.21 11.97
N GLU A 112 10.62 -18.24 12.89
CA GLU A 112 10.72 -16.82 12.56
C GLU A 112 12.00 -16.53 11.77
N GLN A 113 13.15 -16.98 12.28
CA GLN A 113 14.44 -16.75 11.65
C GLN A 113 14.50 -17.33 10.24
N VAL A 114 14.00 -18.55 10.02
CA VAL A 114 13.95 -19.15 8.67
C VAL A 114 13.07 -18.34 7.73
N LEU A 115 11.88 -17.90 8.15
CA LEU A 115 10.98 -17.14 7.29
C LEU A 115 11.52 -15.74 6.99
N ARG A 116 12.06 -15.03 7.98
CA ARG A 116 12.70 -13.71 7.76
C ARG A 116 13.84 -13.84 6.76
N LYS A 117 14.74 -14.80 6.94
CA LYS A 117 15.87 -14.99 6.02
C LYS A 117 15.41 -15.35 4.61
N ALA A 118 14.47 -16.29 4.48
CA ALA A 118 14.00 -16.75 3.19
C ALA A 118 13.20 -15.68 2.41
N TYR A 119 12.33 -14.92 3.08
CA TYR A 119 11.39 -14.03 2.41
C TYR A 119 11.75 -12.55 2.47
N LEU A 120 12.29 -12.07 3.60
CA LEU A 120 12.64 -10.66 3.82
C LEU A 120 14.10 -10.37 3.45
N GLU A 121 15.03 -11.28 3.75
CA GLU A 121 16.43 -11.12 3.33
C GLU A 121 16.69 -11.74 1.94
N LYS A 122 15.72 -12.50 1.41
CA LYS A 122 15.85 -13.26 0.15
C LYS A 122 17.10 -14.16 0.11
N ALA A 123 17.52 -14.67 1.26
CA ALA A 123 18.68 -15.54 1.37
C ALA A 123 18.39 -16.92 0.76
N PRO A 124 19.34 -17.50 -0.02
CA PRO A 124 19.18 -18.84 -0.56
C PRO A 124 19.15 -19.89 0.56
N GLN A 125 18.43 -20.99 0.33
CA GLN A 125 18.19 -22.00 1.36
C GLN A 125 19.49 -22.62 1.90
N GLU A 126 20.51 -22.73 1.05
CA GLU A 126 21.84 -23.23 1.38
C GLU A 126 22.58 -22.27 2.33
N GLN A 127 22.40 -20.97 2.18
CA GLN A 127 22.95 -19.99 3.11
C GLN A 127 22.24 -20.08 4.46
N VAL A 128 20.90 -20.12 4.46
CA VAL A 128 20.09 -20.24 5.69
C VAL A 128 20.44 -21.52 6.45
N ALA A 129 20.62 -22.63 5.75
CA ALA A 129 21.02 -23.92 6.31
C ALA A 129 22.39 -23.85 6.99
N ARG A 130 23.38 -23.23 6.33
CA ARG A 130 24.73 -23.03 6.87
C ARG A 130 24.71 -22.15 8.12
N GLU A 131 23.99 -21.03 8.09
CA GLU A 131 23.90 -20.10 9.23
C GLU A 131 23.21 -20.73 10.44
N LEU A 132 22.23 -21.61 10.21
CA LEU A 132 21.49 -22.30 11.27
C LEU A 132 22.15 -23.62 11.72
N GLY A 133 23.22 -24.06 11.06
CA GLY A 133 23.88 -25.34 11.36
C GLY A 133 23.00 -26.56 11.11
N VAL A 134 22.13 -26.52 10.11
CA VAL A 134 21.20 -27.61 9.77
C VAL A 134 21.28 -27.97 8.28
N SER A 135 20.67 -29.09 7.88
CA SER A 135 20.56 -29.45 6.47
C SER A 135 19.53 -28.60 5.73
N VAL A 136 19.67 -28.45 4.41
CA VAL A 136 18.69 -27.75 3.56
C VAL A 136 17.29 -28.37 3.71
N ARG A 137 17.22 -29.71 3.76
CA ARG A 137 15.96 -30.42 4.03
C ARG A 137 15.32 -29.98 5.35
N ARG A 138 16.13 -29.81 6.39
CA ARG A 138 15.62 -29.35 7.70
C ARG A 138 15.13 -27.90 7.64
N VAL A 139 15.77 -27.03 6.86
CA VAL A 139 15.26 -25.66 6.61
C VAL A 139 13.90 -25.71 5.93
N GLN A 140 13.72 -26.58 4.93
CA GLN A 140 12.43 -26.76 4.24
C GLN A 140 11.34 -27.25 5.20
N ASP A 141 11.66 -28.22 6.07
CA ASP A 141 10.72 -28.70 7.09
C ASP A 141 10.34 -27.60 8.09
N ILE A 142 11.31 -26.80 8.56
CA ILE A 142 11.05 -25.67 9.47
C ILE A 142 10.18 -24.62 8.76
N LYS A 143 10.50 -24.30 7.51
CA LYS A 143 9.74 -23.36 6.69
C LYS A 143 8.29 -23.81 6.51
N ALA A 144 8.06 -25.08 6.19
CA ALA A 144 6.71 -25.63 6.04
C ALA A 144 5.90 -25.52 7.34
N LYS A 145 6.50 -25.89 8.48
CA LYS A 145 5.86 -25.75 9.80
C LYS A 145 5.56 -24.30 10.16
N ALA A 146 6.46 -23.39 9.84
CA ALA A 146 6.27 -21.96 10.08
C ALA A 146 5.11 -21.39 9.27
N ILE A 147 4.98 -21.78 8.00
CA ILE A 147 3.85 -21.40 7.14
C ILE A 147 2.54 -21.97 7.70
N ASP A 148 2.55 -23.20 8.17
CA ASP A 148 1.37 -23.85 8.77
C ASP A 148 0.93 -23.10 10.04
N ALA A 149 1.86 -22.75 10.92
CA ALA A 149 1.58 -21.97 12.11
C ALA A 149 1.03 -20.57 11.79
N LEU A 150 1.61 -19.86 10.81
CA LEU A 150 1.06 -18.58 10.35
C LEU A 150 -0.35 -18.75 9.78
N ALA A 151 -0.59 -19.80 8.99
CA ALA A 151 -1.90 -20.06 8.41
C ALA A 151 -2.96 -20.29 9.50
N GLU A 152 -2.60 -20.95 10.60
CA GLU A 152 -3.48 -21.11 11.77
C GLU A 152 -3.79 -19.78 12.45
N MET A 153 -2.79 -18.90 12.64
CA MET A 153 -3.00 -17.56 13.20
C MET A 153 -3.93 -16.70 12.33
N TYR A 154 -3.73 -16.72 11.00
CA TYR A 154 -4.62 -16.01 10.07
C TYR A 154 -6.02 -16.63 10.05
N ALA A 155 -6.13 -17.96 10.06
CA ALA A 155 -7.41 -18.67 10.12
C ALA A 155 -8.19 -18.35 11.40
N PHE A 156 -7.51 -18.17 12.53
CA PHE A 156 -8.13 -17.76 13.79
C PHE A 156 -8.78 -16.37 13.64
N THR A 157 -8.03 -15.38 13.15
CA THR A 157 -8.58 -14.02 13.00
C THR A 157 -9.60 -13.89 11.88
N ALA A 158 -9.53 -14.73 10.84
CA ALA A 158 -10.54 -14.75 9.78
C ALA A 158 -11.92 -15.21 10.27
N LYS A 159 -12.02 -15.88 11.43
CA LYS A 159 -13.30 -16.24 12.06
C LYS A 159 -13.89 -15.14 12.93
N LEU A 160 -13.11 -14.11 13.25
CA LEU A 160 -13.52 -12.98 14.09
C LEU A 160 -14.13 -11.83 13.28
N ASN A 161 -13.91 -11.85 11.96
CA ASN A 161 -14.45 -10.89 10.99
C ASN A 161 -15.61 -11.53 10.23
#